data_AF-A0A540UV48-F1
#
_entry.id   AF-A0A540UV48-F1
#
_cell.length_a   1.000
_cell.length_b   1.000
_cell.length_c   1.000
_cell.angle_alpha   90.00
_cell.angle_beta   90.00
_cell.angle_gamma   90.00
#
_symmetry.space_group_name_H-M   'P 1'
#
loop_
_entity.id
_entity.type
_entity.pdbx_description
1 polymer ?
#
loop_
_entity_poly.entity_id
_entity_poly.type
_entity_poly.pdbx_seq_one_letter_code
_entity_poly.pdbx_strand_id
1 'polypeptide(L)'
;MEKISPLSIQIHFRETLPHLHYTKFLTVPPKNLYIEGDNLEVLKLLQKSYFGKIKMIYIEATLPTQAIQYCKELFKIESELESLTPKERKKQRQERSKPILEAFWSWVNANRDNCLPKSKLYKAFNYAINQKEGLMQFLEDGNISITNNLAENSIRPFTLGRKNWLFSGSPEGAKASAAVYSIIETAKANDINPYNYLLYIFKYMPGVRFDEEPEWLEDFLPWHPDVQAFCKNKASK
;
A
#
# COMPACT_ATOMS: atom_id res chain seq x y z
N MET A 1 -54.94 13.09 18.84
CA MET A 1 -53.67 12.38 18.53
C MET A 1 -53.27 12.72 17.10
N GLU A 2 -52.55 13.82 16.90
CA GLU A 2 -52.02 14.17 15.57
C GLU A 2 -50.83 13.27 15.25
N LYS A 3 -50.97 12.46 14.19
CA LYS A 3 -49.87 11.68 13.61
C LYS A 3 -48.88 12.65 12.95
N ILE A 4 -47.80 12.97 13.65
CA ILE A 4 -46.68 13.72 13.08
C ILE A 4 -46.02 12.85 12.01
N SER A 5 -46.06 13.32 10.75
CA SER A 5 -45.39 12.72 9.61
C SER A 5 -43.88 12.56 9.87
N PRO A 6 -43.26 11.43 9.48
CA PRO A 6 -41.83 11.19 9.74
C PRO A 6 -40.95 12.13 8.89
N LEU A 7 -40.19 13.00 9.55
CA LEU A 7 -39.20 13.87 8.92
C LEU A 7 -38.05 13.05 8.30
N SER A 8 -37.73 13.32 7.03
CA SER A 8 -36.47 12.92 6.41
C SER A 8 -35.38 13.91 6.84
N ILE A 9 -34.52 13.54 7.78
CA ILE A 9 -33.43 14.42 8.22
C ILE A 9 -32.23 14.20 7.31
N GLN A 10 -31.90 15.18 6.47
CA GLN A 10 -30.60 15.26 5.79
C GLN A 10 -29.62 16.01 6.69
N ILE A 11 -28.73 15.27 7.37
CA ILE A 11 -27.65 15.86 8.15
C ILE A 11 -26.47 16.08 7.21
N HIS A 12 -26.21 17.33 6.83
CA HIS A 12 -25.00 17.69 6.09
C HIS A 12 -23.90 18.01 7.10
N PHE A 13 -22.84 17.21 7.10
CA PHE A 13 -21.64 17.48 7.88
C PHE A 13 -20.67 18.27 7.01
N ARG A 14 -20.48 19.56 7.32
CA ARG A 14 -19.44 20.38 6.69
C ARG A 14 -18.26 20.43 7.66
N GLU A 15 -17.06 20.02 7.24
CA GLU A 15 -15.85 20.31 8.01
C GLU A 15 -15.67 21.84 8.08
N THR A 16 -15.79 22.43 9.27
CA THR A 16 -15.50 23.85 9.49
C THR A 16 -14.17 24.04 10.24
N LEU A 17 -13.34 24.91 9.64
CA LEU A 17 -12.19 25.57 10.27
C LEU A 17 -12.62 26.27 11.57
N PRO A 18 -11.74 26.40 12.57
CA PRO A 18 -12.12 26.83 13.90
C PRO A 18 -12.59 28.28 13.88
N HIS A 19 -13.48 28.61 14.82
CA HIS A 19 -14.06 29.92 15.17
C HIS A 19 -15.52 30.12 14.72
N LEU A 20 -16.51 29.72 15.54
CA LEU A 20 -17.53 30.62 16.12
C LEU A 20 -18.50 29.89 17.08
N HIS A 21 -19.21 30.69 17.88
CA HIS A 21 -19.94 30.34 19.10
C HIS A 21 -21.36 29.76 18.86
N TYR A 22 -21.81 28.92 19.79
CA TYR A 22 -23.17 28.37 19.90
C TYR A 22 -24.28 29.45 19.91
N THR A 23 -25.49 29.12 19.42
CA THR A 23 -26.81 29.08 20.15
C THR A 23 -28.02 29.39 19.24
N LYS A 24 -29.06 28.52 19.21
CA LYS A 24 -30.51 28.87 19.28
C LYS A 24 -31.39 27.62 19.43
N PHE A 25 -32.17 27.52 20.51
CA PHE A 25 -33.22 26.49 20.67
C PHE A 25 -34.52 27.03 20.07
N LEU A 26 -35.02 26.41 18.99
CA LEU A 26 -36.33 26.68 18.40
C LEU A 26 -37.37 25.71 18.99
N THR A 27 -38.54 26.22 19.34
CA THR A 27 -39.65 25.51 20.01
C THR A 27 -40.46 24.57 19.10
N VAL A 28 -40.12 24.49 17.81
CA VAL A 28 -40.65 23.51 16.85
C VAL A 28 -39.46 22.95 16.08
N PRO A 29 -39.23 21.62 16.02
CA PRO A 29 -38.08 21.10 15.30
C PRO A 29 -38.26 21.42 13.80
N PRO A 30 -37.34 22.16 13.17
CA PRO A 30 -37.43 22.44 11.74
C PRO A 30 -37.40 21.13 10.94
N LYS A 31 -38.07 21.10 9.78
CA LYS A 31 -38.07 19.92 8.87
C LYS A 31 -36.66 19.45 8.50
N ASN A 32 -35.69 20.36 8.50
CA ASN A 32 -34.27 20.11 8.26
C ASN A 32 -33.46 20.68 9.44
N LEU A 33 -32.49 19.92 9.93
CA LEU A 33 -31.64 20.30 11.07
C LEU A 33 -30.18 20.36 10.61
N TYR A 34 -29.54 21.51 10.78
CA TYR A 34 -28.11 21.70 10.58
C TYR A 34 -27.45 21.85 11.95
N ILE A 35 -26.42 21.06 12.22
CA ILE A 35 -25.70 21.07 13.49
C ILE A 35 -24.22 21.22 13.18
N GLU A 36 -23.60 22.25 13.74
CA GLU A 36 -22.17 22.49 13.65
C GLU A 36 -21.48 21.99 14.92
N GLY A 37 -20.39 21.25 14.78
CA GLY A 37 -19.64 20.69 15.90
C GLY A 37 -18.91 19.38 15.54
N ASP A 38 -18.18 18.82 16.50
CA ASP A 38 -17.54 17.52 16.35
C ASP A 38 -18.59 16.42 16.11
N ASN A 39 -18.41 15.63 15.05
CA ASN A 39 -19.37 14.61 14.63
C ASN A 39 -19.69 13.60 15.74
N LEU A 40 -18.70 13.21 16.55
CA LEU A 40 -18.91 12.22 17.61
C LEU A 40 -19.72 12.80 18.76
N GLU A 41 -19.44 14.05 19.16
CA GLU A 41 -20.20 14.74 20.20
C GLU A 41 -21.63 15.06 19.76
N VAL A 42 -21.81 15.48 18.50
CA VAL A 42 -23.13 15.69 17.91
C VAL A 42 -23.92 14.39 17.86
N LEU A 43 -23.30 13.27 17.46
CA LEU A 43 -23.97 11.97 17.43
C LEU A 43 -24.35 11.48 18.83
N LYS A 44 -23.52 11.70 19.86
CA LYS A 44 -23.85 11.38 21.27
C LYS A 44 -25.07 12.19 21.75
N LEU A 45 -25.15 13.47 21.39
CA LEU A 45 -26.29 14.32 21.72
C LEU A 45 -27.56 13.86 21.00
N LEU A 46 -27.47 13.58 19.70
CA LEU A 46 -28.59 13.11 18.89
C LEU A 46 -29.07 11.72 19.30
N GLN A 47 -28.18 10.86 19.78
CA GLN A 47 -28.53 9.50 20.23
C GLN A 47 -29.65 9.54 21.28
N LYS A 48 -29.61 10.46 22.25
CA LYS A 48 -30.63 10.51 23.32
C LYS A 48 -32.04 10.81 22.81
N SER A 49 -32.19 11.63 21.78
CA SER A 49 -33.50 12.14 21.33
C SER A 49 -34.00 11.49 20.03
N TYR A 50 -33.10 11.01 19.19
CA TYR A 50 -33.37 10.53 17.82
C TYR A 50 -33.07 9.03 17.60
N PHE A 51 -32.72 8.28 18.64
CA PHE A 51 -32.54 6.82 18.55
C PHE A 51 -33.78 6.13 17.98
N GLY A 52 -33.59 5.30 16.95
CA GLY A 52 -34.68 4.56 16.27
C GLY A 52 -35.60 5.43 15.40
N LYS A 53 -35.40 6.75 15.32
CA LYS A 53 -36.23 7.68 14.51
C LYS A 53 -35.58 8.04 13.17
N ILE A 54 -34.28 7.82 13.03
CA ILE A 54 -33.52 8.12 11.80
C ILE A 54 -33.72 6.97 10.80
N LYS A 55 -34.29 7.26 9.63
CA LYS A 55 -34.52 6.26 8.57
C LYS A 55 -33.28 5.99 7.71
N MET A 56 -32.52 7.03 7.41
CA MET A 56 -31.38 7.01 6.50
C MET A 56 -30.35 8.03 6.98
N ILE A 57 -29.06 7.67 6.94
CA ILE A 57 -27.94 8.57 7.20
C ILE A 57 -27.14 8.65 5.91
N TYR A 58 -26.93 9.87 5.41
CA TYR A 58 -26.02 10.15 4.31
C TYR A 58 -24.78 10.81 4.89
N ILE A 59 -23.61 10.19 4.69
CA ILE A 59 -22.31 10.77 5.06
C ILE A 59 -21.59 11.03 3.74
N GLU A 60 -21.23 12.28 3.47
CA GLU A 60 -20.37 12.59 2.33
C GLU A 60 -19.06 11.82 2.45
N ALA A 61 -18.58 11.25 1.34
CA ALA A 61 -17.36 10.45 1.35
C ALA A 61 -16.19 11.30 1.83
N THR A 62 -15.61 10.96 2.99
CA THR A 62 -14.44 11.65 3.53
C THR A 62 -13.25 11.53 2.57
N LEU A 63 -12.30 12.46 2.64
CA LEU A 63 -11.08 12.41 1.81
C LEU A 63 -10.34 11.06 1.92
N PRO A 64 -10.17 10.45 3.11
CA PRO A 64 -9.64 9.08 3.22
C PRO A 64 -10.46 8.03 2.48
N THR A 65 -11.79 8.09 2.54
CA THR A 65 -12.66 7.15 1.83
C THR A 65 -12.48 7.26 0.32
N GLN A 66 -12.35 8.48 -0.21
CA GLN A 66 -12.09 8.71 -1.63
C GLN A 66 -10.72 8.17 -2.04
N ALA A 67 -9.66 8.39 -1.24
CA ALA A 67 -8.34 7.81 -1.49
C ALA A 67 -8.37 6.27 -1.53
N ILE A 68 -9.08 5.65 -0.58
CA ILE A 68 -9.24 4.18 -0.54
C ILE A 68 -9.95 3.68 -1.80
N GLN A 69 -10.90 4.45 -2.34
CA GLN A 69 -11.62 4.07 -3.55
C GLN A 69 -10.69 4.04 -4.78
N TYR A 70 -9.82 5.04 -4.95
CA TYR A 70 -8.78 5.02 -6.00
C TYR A 70 -7.88 3.78 -5.87
N CYS A 71 -7.43 3.45 -4.65
CA CYS A 71 -6.63 2.26 -4.43
C CYS A 71 -7.39 0.98 -4.82
N LYS A 72 -8.65 0.84 -4.41
CA LYS A 72 -9.48 -0.33 -4.74
C LYS A 72 -9.63 -0.53 -6.25
N GLU A 73 -9.83 0.55 -6.99
CA GLU A 73 -9.95 0.50 -8.45
C GLU A 73 -8.65 0.03 -9.11
N LEU A 74 -7.51 0.56 -8.66
CA LEU A 74 -6.19 0.11 -9.13
C LEU A 74 -5.95 -1.37 -8.83
N PHE A 75 -6.22 -1.82 -7.59
CA PHE A 75 -6.04 -3.22 -7.20
C PHE A 75 -6.99 -4.17 -7.93
N LYS A 76 -8.22 -3.72 -8.23
CA LYS A 76 -9.13 -4.50 -9.05
C LYS A 76 -8.54 -4.72 -10.44
N ILE A 77 -8.03 -3.67 -11.09
CA ILE A 77 -7.36 -3.81 -12.39
C ILE A 77 -6.18 -4.78 -12.27
N GLU A 78 -5.28 -4.59 -11.31
CA GLU A 78 -4.10 -5.44 -11.15
C GLU A 78 -4.44 -6.92 -10.97
N SER A 79 -5.52 -7.24 -10.24
CA SER A 79 -5.99 -8.63 -10.09
C SER A 79 -6.44 -9.26 -11.42
N GLU A 80 -6.95 -8.46 -12.35
CA GLU A 80 -7.35 -8.93 -13.69
C GLU A 80 -6.15 -9.08 -14.63
N LEU A 81 -5.00 -8.44 -14.33
CA LEU A 81 -3.79 -8.48 -15.16
C LEU A 81 -2.74 -9.49 -14.69
N GLU A 82 -3.02 -10.25 -13.62
CA GLU A 82 -2.05 -11.16 -12.98
C GLU A 82 -1.57 -12.26 -13.94
N SER A 83 -2.48 -12.82 -14.73
CA SER A 83 -2.18 -13.90 -15.70
C SER A 83 -1.56 -13.43 -17.02
N LEU A 84 -1.47 -12.11 -17.24
CA LEU A 84 -0.95 -11.56 -18.50
C LEU A 84 0.57 -11.54 -18.52
N THR A 85 1.12 -11.55 -19.74
CA THR A 85 2.56 -11.35 -19.93
C THR A 85 2.97 -9.93 -19.49
N PRO A 86 4.25 -9.69 -19.10
CA PRO A 86 4.69 -8.36 -18.69
C PRO A 86 4.43 -7.26 -19.74
N LYS A 87 4.54 -7.61 -21.03
CA LYS A 87 4.29 -6.67 -22.14
C LYS A 87 2.81 -6.28 -22.26
N GLU A 88 1.91 -7.26 -22.15
CA GLU A 88 0.46 -7.01 -22.18
C GLU A 88 0.00 -6.29 -20.91
N ARG A 89 0.53 -6.67 -19.75
CA ARG A 89 0.29 -6.00 -18.47
C ARG A 89 0.67 -4.53 -18.55
N LYS A 90 1.86 -4.21 -19.09
CA LYS A 90 2.28 -2.81 -19.33
C LYS A 90 1.27 -2.05 -20.20
N LYS A 91 0.86 -2.63 -21.32
CA LYS A 91 -0.12 -2.01 -22.22
C LYS A 91 -1.44 -1.72 -21.51
N GLN A 92 -1.98 -2.72 -20.80
CA GLN A 92 -3.23 -2.57 -20.03
C GLN A 92 -3.13 -1.54 -18.90
N ARG A 93 -1.98 -1.47 -18.21
CA ARG A 93 -1.72 -0.46 -17.19
C ARG A 93 -1.74 0.96 -17.77
N GLN A 94 -1.17 1.16 -18.96
CA GLN A 94 -1.19 2.46 -19.64
C GLN A 94 -2.61 2.86 -20.09
N GLU A 95 -3.44 1.90 -20.49
CA GLU A 95 -4.82 2.18 -20.94
C GLU A 95 -5.80 2.37 -19.77
N ARG A 96 -5.65 1.59 -18.69
CA ARG A 96 -6.65 1.48 -17.61
C ARG A 96 -6.20 2.11 -16.29
N SER A 97 -4.97 1.81 -15.84
CA SER A 97 -4.47 2.25 -14.54
C SER A 97 -3.98 3.71 -14.57
N LYS A 98 -3.35 4.13 -15.67
CA LYS A 98 -2.80 5.49 -15.82
C LYS A 98 -3.87 6.59 -15.69
N PRO A 99 -5.04 6.53 -16.35
CA PRO A 99 -6.08 7.55 -16.16
C PRO A 99 -6.55 7.67 -14.71
N ILE A 100 -6.63 6.55 -13.98
CA ILE A 100 -7.03 6.54 -12.56
C ILE A 100 -5.96 7.20 -11.70
N LEU A 101 -4.69 6.93 -11.97
CA LEU A 101 -3.58 7.59 -11.27
C LEU A 101 -3.51 9.08 -11.57
N GLU A 102 -3.71 9.49 -12.81
CA GLU A 102 -3.76 10.92 -13.18
C GLU A 102 -4.92 11.63 -12.47
N ALA A 103 -6.09 10.99 -12.40
CA ALA A 103 -7.23 11.48 -11.64
C ALA A 103 -6.92 11.55 -10.13
N PHE A 104 -6.30 10.51 -9.56
CA PHE A 104 -5.86 10.48 -8.17
C PHE A 104 -4.89 11.61 -7.85
N TRP A 105 -3.87 11.85 -8.69
CA TRP A 105 -2.89 12.91 -8.45
C TRP A 105 -3.50 14.31 -8.60
N SER A 106 -4.40 14.49 -9.55
CA SER A 106 -5.16 15.73 -9.69
C SER A 106 -6.01 15.99 -8.43
N TRP A 107 -6.67 14.94 -7.92
CA TRP A 107 -7.43 14.98 -6.68
C TRP A 107 -6.56 15.26 -5.45
N VAL A 108 -5.39 14.62 -5.32
CA VAL A 108 -4.43 14.87 -4.23
C VAL A 108 -4.01 16.33 -4.22
N ASN A 109 -3.60 16.88 -5.37
CA ASN A 109 -3.14 18.26 -5.47
C ASN A 109 -4.26 19.26 -5.12
N ALA A 110 -5.49 19.02 -5.59
CA ALA A 110 -6.63 19.87 -5.30
C ALA A 110 -7.00 19.89 -3.81
N ASN A 111 -6.84 18.78 -3.10
CA ASN A 111 -7.26 18.65 -1.69
C ASN A 111 -6.14 18.98 -0.69
N ARG A 112 -4.88 18.83 -1.09
CA ARG A 112 -3.72 19.11 -0.24
C ARG A 112 -3.75 20.54 0.30
N ASP A 113 -4.00 21.51 -0.57
CA ASP A 113 -3.95 22.95 -0.21
C ASP A 113 -5.17 23.39 0.61
N ASN A 114 -6.26 22.61 0.58
CA ASN A 114 -7.42 22.82 1.44
C ASN A 114 -7.25 22.25 2.85
N CYS A 115 -6.19 21.47 3.10
CA CYS A 115 -5.92 20.88 4.41
C CYS A 115 -5.10 21.83 5.30
N LEU A 116 -5.44 21.87 6.59
CA LEU A 116 -4.64 22.58 7.59
C LEU A 116 -3.17 22.11 7.57
N PRO A 117 -2.20 23.04 7.49
CA PRO A 117 -0.78 22.71 7.56
C PRO A 117 -0.48 21.87 8.81
N LYS A 118 0.35 20.82 8.66
CA LYS A 118 0.76 19.86 9.70
C LYS A 118 -0.34 18.91 10.22
N SER A 119 -1.57 18.99 9.73
CA SER A 119 -2.60 17.97 10.00
C SER A 119 -2.14 16.58 9.54
N LYS A 120 -2.74 15.52 10.09
CA LYS A 120 -2.45 14.13 9.67
C LYS A 120 -2.74 13.93 8.17
N LEU A 121 -3.82 14.52 7.66
CA LEU A 121 -4.17 14.49 6.23
C LEU A 121 -3.14 15.23 5.37
N TYR A 122 -2.74 16.43 5.77
CA TYR A 122 -1.69 17.19 5.07
C TYR A 122 -0.36 16.41 5.01
N LYS A 123 0.02 15.74 6.10
CA LYS A 123 1.21 14.87 6.13
C LYS A 123 1.05 13.67 5.19
N ALA A 124 -0.11 13.04 5.15
CA ALA A 124 -0.39 11.91 4.25
C ALA A 124 -0.33 12.32 2.77
N PHE A 125 -0.92 13.46 2.40
CA PHE A 125 -0.85 13.99 1.04
C PHE A 125 0.58 14.32 0.62
N ASN A 126 1.35 15.01 1.47
CA ASN A 126 2.76 15.29 1.17
C ASN A 126 3.59 14.02 1.04
N TYR A 127 3.35 13.02 1.88
CA TYR A 127 4.03 11.74 1.77
C TYR A 127 3.72 11.09 0.42
N ALA A 128 2.45 11.04 0.00
CA ALA A 128 2.06 10.50 -1.30
C ALA A 128 2.72 11.26 -2.46
N ILE A 129 2.71 12.60 -2.44
CA ILE A 129 3.34 13.44 -3.46
C ILE A 129 4.85 13.15 -3.57
N ASN A 130 5.55 13.04 -2.44
CA ASN A 130 6.98 12.73 -2.41
C ASN A 130 7.30 11.35 -2.99
N GLN A 131 6.35 10.41 -2.94
CA GLN A 131 6.51 9.06 -3.48
C GLN A 131 5.96 8.90 -4.90
N LYS A 132 5.43 9.98 -5.51
CA LYS A 132 4.76 9.93 -6.81
C LYS A 132 5.64 9.32 -7.89
N GLU A 133 6.89 9.75 -8.00
CA GLU A 133 7.80 9.26 -9.04
C GLU A 133 8.01 7.74 -8.96
N GLY A 134 8.27 7.22 -7.76
CA GLY A 134 8.42 5.77 -7.53
C GLY A 134 7.11 5.01 -7.76
N LEU A 135 5.99 5.55 -7.28
CA LEU A 135 4.67 4.93 -7.45
C LEU A 135 4.20 4.87 -8.90
N MET A 136 4.73 5.68 -9.81
CA MET A 136 4.36 5.65 -11.23
C MET A 136 5.18 4.63 -12.04
N GLN A 137 6.32 4.15 -11.50
CA GLN A 137 7.24 3.26 -12.24
C GLN A 137 6.61 1.93 -12.66
N PHE A 138 5.65 1.39 -11.90
CA PHE A 138 5.01 0.12 -12.28
C PHE A 138 4.20 0.21 -13.58
N LEU A 139 3.87 1.43 -14.05
CA LEU A 139 3.24 1.63 -15.35
C LEU A 139 4.23 1.41 -16.51
N GLU A 140 5.52 1.55 -16.25
CA GLU A 140 6.58 1.48 -17.26
C GLU A 140 7.16 0.08 -17.43
N ASP A 141 7.03 -0.79 -16.44
CA ASP A 141 7.46 -2.18 -16.53
C ASP A 141 6.42 -3.12 -15.90
N GLY A 142 5.94 -4.08 -16.70
CA GLY A 142 4.99 -5.10 -16.28
C GLY A 142 5.53 -6.07 -15.23
N ASN A 143 6.85 -6.16 -15.06
CA ASN A 143 7.48 -6.99 -14.02
C ASN A 143 7.43 -6.34 -12.64
N ILE A 144 7.27 -5.01 -12.59
CA ILE A 144 7.18 -4.28 -11.33
C ILE A 144 5.79 -4.52 -10.72
N SER A 145 5.78 -4.94 -9.45
CA SER A 145 4.56 -5.05 -8.65
C SER A 145 4.06 -3.66 -8.25
N ILE A 146 2.73 -3.48 -8.24
CA ILE A 146 2.10 -2.25 -7.72
C ILE A 146 2.36 -2.06 -6.20
N THR A 147 2.74 -3.11 -5.47
CA THR A 147 3.04 -3.06 -4.03
C THR A 147 4.47 -3.45 -3.73
N ASN A 148 5.00 -2.90 -2.64
CA ASN A 148 6.27 -3.31 -2.05
C ASN A 148 6.14 -4.54 -1.14
N ASN A 149 4.96 -5.17 -1.05
CA ASN A 149 4.69 -6.29 -0.13
C ASN A 149 5.68 -7.44 -0.30
N LEU A 150 6.08 -7.75 -1.54
CA LEU A 150 7.07 -8.80 -1.80
C LEU A 150 8.42 -8.47 -1.15
N ALA A 151 8.91 -7.26 -1.37
CA ALA A 151 10.16 -6.78 -0.78
C ALA A 151 10.09 -6.73 0.76
N GLU A 152 8.97 -6.24 1.31
CA GLU A 152 8.74 -6.23 2.76
C GLU A 152 8.73 -7.64 3.36
N ASN A 153 8.07 -8.59 2.69
CA ASN A 153 8.04 -9.98 3.12
C ASN A 153 9.42 -10.64 3.05
N SER A 154 10.21 -10.36 2.01
CA SER A 154 11.58 -10.88 1.88
C SER A 154 12.55 -10.35 2.93
N ILE A 155 12.42 -9.07 3.34
CA ILE A 155 13.30 -8.49 4.37
C ILE A 155 12.84 -8.82 5.80
N ARG A 156 11.57 -9.23 5.98
CA ARG A 156 10.98 -9.49 7.30
C ARG A 156 11.75 -10.55 8.12
N PRO A 157 12.14 -11.71 7.58
CA PRO A 157 12.93 -12.70 8.31
C PRO A 157 14.24 -12.12 8.87
N PHE A 158 14.93 -11.29 8.08
CA PHE A 158 16.16 -10.62 8.51
C PHE A 158 15.89 -9.62 9.65
N THR A 159 14.86 -8.78 9.52
CA THR A 159 14.55 -7.77 10.54
C THR A 159 14.04 -8.35 11.86
N LEU A 160 13.40 -9.53 11.82
CA LEU A 160 13.03 -10.31 13.00
C LEU A 160 14.24 -11.05 13.58
N GLY A 161 15.06 -11.66 12.72
CA GLY A 161 16.24 -12.43 13.10
C GLY A 161 17.28 -11.60 13.84
N ARG A 162 17.60 -10.38 13.35
CA ARG A 162 18.59 -9.49 13.98
C ARG A 162 18.29 -9.14 15.44
N LYS A 163 17.02 -9.17 15.87
CA LYS A 163 16.64 -8.95 17.28
C LYS A 163 16.98 -10.15 18.18
N ASN A 164 17.10 -11.34 17.59
CA ASN A 164 17.31 -12.61 18.28
C ASN A 164 18.73 -13.16 18.10
N TRP A 165 19.60 -12.51 17.31
CA TRP A 165 20.97 -12.95 17.10
C TRP A 165 21.90 -12.31 18.13
N LEU A 166 22.54 -13.14 18.96
CA LEU A 166 23.44 -12.71 20.03
C LEU A 166 24.61 -11.82 19.55
N PHE A 167 24.98 -11.89 18.27
CA PHE A 167 26.18 -11.23 17.73
C PHE A 167 25.92 -10.33 16.50
N SER A 168 24.70 -9.80 16.37
CA SER A 168 24.33 -8.82 15.33
C SER A 168 24.54 -7.38 15.80
N GLY A 169 25.78 -6.90 15.84
CA GLY A 169 26.11 -5.58 16.41
C GLY A 169 26.95 -4.64 15.56
N SER A 170 27.63 -5.11 14.51
CA SER A 170 28.52 -4.29 13.68
C SER A 170 27.94 -3.97 12.30
N PRO A 171 28.25 -2.79 11.72
CA PRO A 171 27.91 -2.47 10.33
C PRO A 171 28.44 -3.50 9.33
N GLU A 172 29.63 -4.05 9.56
CA GLU A 172 30.26 -5.07 8.72
C GLU A 172 29.49 -6.39 8.77
N GLY A 173 29.06 -6.81 9.97
CA GLY A 173 28.21 -7.99 10.15
C GLY A 173 26.84 -7.82 9.49
N ALA A 174 26.27 -6.61 9.55
CA ALA A 174 25.02 -6.30 8.85
C ALA A 174 25.20 -6.38 7.33
N LYS A 175 26.31 -5.86 6.78
CA LYS A 175 26.63 -5.93 5.36
C LYS A 175 26.83 -7.37 4.87
N ALA A 176 27.59 -8.17 5.61
CA ALA A 176 27.80 -9.59 5.30
C ALA A 176 26.48 -10.37 5.34
N SER A 177 25.67 -10.14 6.38
CA SER A 177 24.35 -10.78 6.49
C SER A 177 23.44 -10.39 5.33
N ALA A 178 23.36 -9.10 5.00
CA ALA A 178 22.54 -8.62 3.88
C ALA A 178 22.92 -9.31 2.56
N ALA A 179 24.22 -9.47 2.27
CA ALA A 179 24.69 -10.17 1.07
C ALA A 179 24.20 -11.63 1.03
N VAL A 180 24.33 -12.38 2.12
CA VAL A 180 23.88 -13.77 2.20
C VAL A 180 22.36 -13.87 2.06
N TYR A 181 21.60 -12.99 2.72
CA TYR A 181 20.14 -12.96 2.59
C TYR A 181 19.70 -12.59 1.17
N SER A 182 20.38 -11.66 0.50
CA SER A 182 20.12 -11.36 -0.90
C SER A 182 20.28 -12.61 -1.78
N ILE A 183 21.36 -13.37 -1.64
CA ILE A 183 21.57 -14.62 -2.39
C ILE A 183 20.43 -15.62 -2.13
N ILE A 184 20.04 -15.80 -0.86
CA ILE A 184 18.96 -16.71 -0.47
C ILE A 184 17.60 -16.25 -1.04
N GLU A 185 17.27 -14.97 -0.95
CA GLU A 185 16.01 -14.43 -1.45
C GLU A 185 15.96 -14.44 -2.98
N THR A 186 17.08 -14.21 -3.68
CA THR A 186 17.16 -14.37 -5.13
C THR A 186 16.95 -15.84 -5.54
N ALA A 187 17.50 -16.80 -4.79
CA ALA A 187 17.27 -18.22 -5.02
C ALA A 187 15.78 -18.58 -4.89
N LYS A 188 15.12 -18.10 -3.82
CA LYS A 188 13.67 -18.30 -3.64
C LYS A 188 12.84 -17.65 -4.75
N ALA A 189 13.21 -16.44 -5.16
CA ALA A 189 12.55 -15.72 -6.25
C ALA A 189 12.68 -16.42 -7.62
N ASN A 190 13.64 -17.33 -7.77
CA ASN A 190 13.86 -18.15 -8.96
C ASN A 190 13.34 -19.60 -8.79
N ASP A 191 12.53 -19.85 -7.76
CA ASP A 191 11.91 -21.15 -7.46
C ASP A 191 12.92 -22.31 -7.29
N ILE A 192 14.11 -22.03 -6.76
CA ILE A 192 15.12 -23.05 -6.45
C ILE A 192 15.33 -23.19 -4.94
N ASN A 193 15.73 -24.39 -4.51
CA ASN A 193 16.04 -24.64 -3.10
C ASN A 193 17.31 -23.85 -2.68
N PRO A 194 17.21 -22.90 -1.72
CA PRO A 194 18.36 -22.08 -1.35
C PRO A 194 19.54 -22.86 -0.77
N TYR A 195 19.29 -23.97 -0.08
CA TYR A 195 20.34 -24.84 0.44
C TYR A 195 21.13 -25.49 -0.70
N ASN A 196 20.44 -26.06 -1.69
CA ASN A 196 21.09 -26.65 -2.86
C ASN A 196 21.86 -25.59 -3.66
N TYR A 197 21.31 -24.38 -3.75
CA TYR A 197 21.99 -23.28 -4.44
C TYR A 197 23.29 -22.87 -3.75
N LEU A 198 23.26 -22.69 -2.43
CA LEU A 198 24.49 -22.41 -1.66
C LEU A 198 25.51 -23.56 -1.81
N LEU A 199 25.05 -24.81 -1.79
CA LEU A 199 25.91 -25.98 -1.99
C LEU A 199 26.53 -25.98 -3.40
N TYR A 200 25.75 -25.64 -4.43
CA TYR A 200 26.24 -25.51 -5.80
C TYR A 200 27.33 -24.43 -5.90
N ILE A 201 27.06 -23.24 -5.36
CA ILE A 201 28.04 -22.14 -5.33
C ILE A 201 29.31 -22.60 -4.61
N PHE A 202 29.21 -23.13 -3.40
CA PHE A 202 30.39 -23.53 -2.63
C PHE A 202 31.16 -24.70 -3.25
N LYS A 203 30.51 -25.53 -4.06
CA LYS A 203 31.16 -26.66 -4.72
C LYS A 203 31.89 -26.25 -6.01
N TYR A 204 31.31 -25.37 -6.80
CA TYR A 204 31.77 -25.10 -8.18
C TYR A 204 32.37 -23.71 -8.39
N MET A 205 32.03 -22.73 -7.54
CA MET A 205 32.55 -21.36 -7.64
C MET A 205 34.02 -21.21 -7.19
N PRO A 206 34.54 -21.96 -6.19
CA PRO A 206 35.94 -21.77 -5.77
C PRO A 206 36.93 -22.04 -6.90
N GLY A 207 37.85 -21.10 -7.12
CA GLY A 207 38.88 -21.20 -8.16
C GLY A 207 38.50 -20.60 -9.51
N VAL A 208 37.24 -20.16 -9.67
CA VAL A 208 36.79 -19.43 -10.86
C VAL A 208 37.29 -17.98 -10.82
N ARG A 209 37.89 -17.52 -11.91
CA ARG A 209 38.55 -16.21 -12.01
C ARG A 209 37.63 -15.16 -12.64
N PHE A 210 36.65 -14.70 -11.86
CA PHE A 210 35.74 -13.63 -12.28
C PHE A 210 36.43 -12.29 -12.51
N ASP A 211 37.66 -12.11 -11.99
CA ASP A 211 38.52 -10.96 -12.24
C ASP A 211 39.02 -10.90 -13.69
N GLU A 212 39.23 -12.06 -14.31
CA GLU A 212 39.68 -12.17 -15.71
C GLU A 212 38.52 -12.31 -16.68
N GLU A 213 37.54 -13.16 -16.34
CA GLU A 213 36.36 -13.41 -17.16
C GLU A 213 35.08 -13.21 -16.33
N PRO A 214 34.56 -11.97 -16.25
CA PRO A 214 33.34 -11.67 -15.50
C PRO A 214 32.10 -12.40 -16.03
N GLU A 215 32.10 -12.77 -17.31
CA GLU A 215 30.98 -13.45 -17.98
C GLU A 215 30.67 -14.83 -17.37
N TRP A 216 31.67 -15.51 -16.81
CA TRP A 216 31.49 -16.80 -16.14
C TRP A 216 30.59 -16.72 -14.91
N LEU A 217 30.35 -15.52 -14.36
CA LEU A 217 29.40 -15.35 -13.27
C LEU A 217 27.98 -15.79 -13.68
N GLU A 218 27.62 -15.61 -14.96
CA GLU A 218 26.30 -15.94 -15.49
C GLU A 218 25.94 -17.42 -15.28
N ASP A 219 26.93 -18.31 -15.40
CA ASP A 219 26.77 -19.76 -15.23
C ASP A 219 26.38 -20.15 -13.79
N PHE A 220 26.66 -19.28 -12.82
CA PHE A 220 26.35 -19.47 -11.40
C PHE A 220 25.07 -18.76 -10.95
N LEU A 221 24.40 -18.01 -11.84
CA LEU A 221 23.21 -17.27 -11.47
C LEU A 221 21.99 -18.20 -11.30
N PRO A 222 21.03 -17.83 -10.42
CA PRO A 222 19.92 -18.70 -10.08
C PRO A 222 19.04 -19.14 -11.26
N TRP A 223 19.00 -18.34 -12.33
CA TRP A 223 18.22 -18.64 -13.54
C TRP A 223 18.97 -19.48 -14.58
N HIS A 224 20.26 -19.75 -14.39
CA HIS A 224 21.04 -20.55 -15.33
C HIS A 224 20.50 -21.99 -15.42
N PRO A 225 20.36 -22.59 -16.62
CA PRO A 225 19.76 -23.91 -16.79
C PRO A 225 20.39 -25.01 -15.93
N ASP A 226 21.70 -25.01 -15.77
CA ASP A 226 22.41 -26.02 -14.98
C ASP A 226 22.18 -25.86 -13.48
N VAL A 227 22.16 -24.61 -13.00
CA VAL A 227 21.82 -24.28 -11.61
C VAL A 227 20.38 -24.70 -11.31
N GLN A 228 19.47 -24.40 -12.24
CA GLN A 228 18.06 -24.78 -12.16
C GLN A 228 17.90 -26.31 -12.10
N ALA A 229 18.60 -27.05 -12.96
CA ALA A 229 18.56 -28.51 -12.97
C ALA A 229 19.12 -29.11 -11.66
N PHE A 230 20.22 -28.57 -11.15
CA PHE A 230 20.83 -29.04 -9.91
C PHE A 230 19.96 -28.74 -8.68
N CYS A 231 19.41 -27.51 -8.60
CA CYS A 231 18.79 -27.00 -7.38
C CYS A 231 17.30 -27.29 -7.26
N LYS A 232 16.58 -27.55 -8.36
CA LYS A 232 15.16 -27.93 -8.36
C LYS A 232 14.90 -29.37 -7.90
N ASN A 233 15.93 -30.22 -7.86
CA ASN A 233 15.79 -31.57 -7.36
C ASN A 233 15.36 -31.54 -5.89
N LYS A 234 14.17 -32.12 -5.62
CA LYS A 234 13.58 -32.21 -4.28
C LYS A 234 14.64 -32.76 -3.33
N ALA A 235 14.88 -32.04 -2.23
CA ALA A 235 15.73 -32.53 -1.16
C ALA A 235 15.34 -33.97 -0.82
N SER A 236 16.32 -34.87 -0.87
CA SER A 236 16.20 -36.15 -0.18
C SER A 236 15.77 -35.85 1.25
N LYS A 237 14.70 -36.51 1.68
CA LYS A 237 14.31 -36.59 3.09
C LYS A 237 15.47 -37.14 3.91
#